data_AF-A0A2N0QGL2-F1
#
_entry.id   AF-A0A2N0QGL2-F1
#
_cell.length_a   1.000
_cell.length_b   1.000
_cell.length_c   1.000
_cell.angle_alpha   90.00
_cell.angle_beta   90.00
_cell.angle_gamma   90.00
#
_symmetry.space_group_name_H-M   'P 1'
#
loop_
_entity.id
_entity.type
_entity.pdbx_description
1 polymer ?
#
loop_
_entity_poly.entity_id
_entity_poly.type
_entity_poly.pdbx_seq_one_letter_code
_entity_poly.pdbx_strand_id
1 'polypeptide(L)'
;MAYEEVLFPVVFTGKKKYFGTKHEDAVNFGLKDPFIRGIDTVKQGKSQLFKTIGERIISEVRDINNERSLHKIVEDVLRDAIIYPNQWSFEQFIETDAWKPDKDNKAVQRFMGRMQGEYDSRIPVPDGRFSYIVAHPETTFDLHGRKLKPTKGEKMEFAD
;
A
#
# COMPACT_ATOMS: atom_id res chain seq x y z
N MET A 1 6.60 -23.68 -29.25
CA MET A 1 5.96 -22.46 -28.72
C MET A 1 4.50 -22.81 -28.51
N ALA A 2 4.04 -22.83 -27.25
CA ALA A 2 2.64 -23.10 -26.93
C ALA A 2 1.94 -21.78 -26.60
N TYR A 3 0.65 -21.69 -26.90
CA TYR A 3 -0.18 -20.58 -26.46
C TYR A 3 -0.41 -20.70 -24.94
N GLU A 4 -0.31 -19.59 -24.22
CA GLU A 4 -0.60 -19.54 -22.78
C GLU A 4 -1.85 -18.68 -22.54
N GLU A 5 -1.77 -17.37 -22.79
CA GLU A 5 -2.87 -16.44 -22.57
C GLU A 5 -2.68 -15.13 -23.36
N VAL A 6 -3.78 -14.40 -23.55
CA VAL A 6 -3.79 -13.00 -24.01
C VAL A 6 -4.28 -12.11 -22.87
N LEU A 7 -3.62 -10.98 -22.63
CA LEU A 7 -4.03 -10.00 -21.62
C LEU A 7 -4.75 -8.82 -22.28
N PHE A 8 -6.03 -8.63 -22.01
CA PHE A 8 -6.81 -7.48 -22.52
C PHE A 8 -8.04 -7.16 -21.65
N PRO A 9 -8.29 -5.90 -21.23
CA PRO A 9 -7.36 -4.78 -21.28
C PRO A 9 -6.13 -5.05 -20.40
N VAL A 10 -5.01 -4.42 -20.74
CA VAL A 10 -3.75 -4.55 -20.02
C VAL A 10 -3.13 -3.16 -19.78
N VAL A 11 -2.61 -2.94 -18.58
CA VAL A 11 -1.93 -1.71 -18.18
C VAL A 11 -0.50 -2.03 -17.78
N PHE A 12 0.45 -1.37 -18.45
CA PHE A 12 1.87 -1.44 -18.14
C PHE A 12 2.28 -0.18 -17.38
N THR A 13 2.75 -0.35 -16.14
CA THR A 13 3.26 0.77 -15.31
C THR A 13 4.78 0.76 -15.17
N GLY A 14 5.43 -0.33 -15.60
CA GLY A 14 6.88 -0.43 -15.66
C GLY A 14 7.35 -1.84 -15.95
N LYS A 15 8.68 -2.03 -15.98
CA LYS A 15 9.28 -3.35 -16.18
C LYS A 15 8.82 -4.32 -15.09
N LYS A 16 8.25 -5.46 -15.48
CA LYS A 16 7.64 -6.47 -14.57
C LYS A 16 6.52 -5.91 -13.67
N LYS A 17 5.93 -4.76 -14.03
CA LYS A 17 4.81 -4.12 -13.33
C LYS A 17 3.66 -3.90 -14.30
N TYR A 18 2.71 -4.82 -14.30
CA TYR A 18 1.52 -4.73 -15.16
C TYR A 18 0.37 -5.55 -14.60
N PHE A 19 -0.84 -5.23 -15.04
CA PHE A 19 -2.04 -5.99 -14.72
C PHE A 19 -3.01 -5.99 -15.89
N GLY A 20 -3.94 -6.94 -15.94
CA GLY A 20 -4.95 -7.02 -16.97
C GLY A 20 -5.96 -8.15 -16.74
N THR A 21 -6.83 -8.38 -17.71
CA THR A 21 -7.71 -9.57 -17.73
C THR A 21 -7.05 -10.64 -18.60
N LYS A 22 -6.93 -11.86 -18.07
CA LYS A 22 -6.42 -13.00 -18.84
C LYS A 22 -7.53 -13.69 -19.64
N HIS A 23 -7.21 -13.95 -20.89
CA HIS A 23 -7.98 -14.74 -21.84
C HIS A 23 -7.14 -15.97 -22.18
N GLU A 24 -7.56 -17.12 -21.69
CA GLU A 24 -6.91 -18.40 -21.97
C GLU A 24 -7.60 -19.00 -23.22
N ASP A 25 -8.41 -20.05 -23.06
CA ASP A 25 -9.12 -20.70 -24.17
C ASP A 25 -10.41 -19.97 -24.60
N ALA A 26 -11.05 -19.24 -23.67
CA ALA A 26 -12.29 -18.51 -23.89
C ALA A 26 -12.15 -17.03 -23.56
N VAL A 27 -12.96 -16.20 -24.22
CA VAL A 27 -12.98 -14.75 -23.96
C VAL A 27 -13.56 -14.49 -22.57
N ASN A 28 -12.76 -13.90 -21.71
CA ASN A 28 -13.11 -13.56 -20.34
C ASN A 28 -13.56 -12.10 -20.22
N PHE A 29 -14.83 -11.88 -19.88
CA PHE A 29 -15.36 -10.55 -19.55
C PHE A 29 -15.55 -10.35 -18.04
N GLY A 30 -15.13 -11.31 -17.23
CA GLY A 30 -15.29 -11.28 -15.78
C GLY A 30 -14.23 -10.42 -15.08
N LEU A 31 -14.65 -9.73 -14.02
CA LEU A 31 -13.77 -8.90 -13.19
C LEU A 31 -13.11 -9.65 -12.02
N LYS A 32 -13.55 -10.89 -11.72
CA LYS A 32 -13.22 -11.60 -10.48
C LYS A 32 -11.73 -11.87 -10.25
N ASP A 33 -11.00 -12.23 -11.31
CA ASP A 33 -9.60 -12.67 -11.20
C ASP A 33 -8.67 -11.84 -12.11
N PRO A 34 -8.23 -10.65 -11.68
CA PRO A 34 -7.23 -9.88 -12.42
C PRO A 34 -5.90 -10.63 -12.49
N PHE A 35 -5.28 -10.61 -13.66
CA PHE A 35 -3.87 -10.92 -13.77
C PHE A 35 -3.06 -9.74 -13.22
N ILE A 36 -2.18 -9.98 -12.24
CA ILE A 36 -1.35 -8.94 -11.64
C ILE A 36 0.10 -9.42 -11.56
N ARG A 37 1.02 -8.64 -12.10
CA ARG A 37 2.46 -8.88 -11.98
C ARG A 37 3.17 -7.67 -11.41
N GLY A 38 3.78 -7.86 -10.23
CA GLY A 38 4.70 -6.91 -9.62
C GLY A 38 4.10 -5.56 -9.22
N ILE A 39 2.78 -5.39 -9.29
CA ILE A 39 2.09 -4.22 -8.75
C ILE A 39 2.23 -4.21 -7.23
N ASP A 40 2.43 -3.05 -6.64
CA ASP A 40 2.76 -2.94 -5.21
C ASP A 40 1.58 -3.30 -4.28
N THR A 41 0.35 -3.35 -4.82
CA THR A 41 -0.88 -3.71 -4.08
C THR A 41 -0.89 -5.16 -3.62
N VAL A 42 -0.24 -6.07 -4.34
CA VAL A 42 -0.17 -7.50 -3.97
C VAL A 42 0.99 -7.82 -3.03
N LYS A 43 1.83 -6.83 -2.67
CA LYS A 43 2.99 -7.06 -1.80
C LYS A 43 2.58 -7.20 -0.34
N GLN A 44 3.29 -8.08 0.37
CA GLN A 44 3.15 -8.23 1.82
C GLN A 44 3.59 -6.94 2.54
N GLY A 45 2.98 -6.66 3.69
CA GLY A 45 3.33 -5.51 4.54
C GLY A 45 2.54 -4.23 4.26
N LYS A 46 1.80 -4.19 3.15
CA LYS A 46 0.90 -3.06 2.83
C LYS A 46 -0.40 -3.12 3.61
N SER A 47 -0.89 -1.94 3.97
CA SER A 47 -2.16 -1.75 4.67
C SER A 47 -3.34 -2.25 3.84
N GLN A 48 -4.42 -2.66 4.51
CA GLN A 48 -5.61 -3.13 3.82
C GLN A 48 -6.23 -2.00 2.99
N LEU A 49 -6.19 -0.75 3.48
CA LEU A 49 -6.59 0.44 2.74
C LEU A 49 -5.89 0.52 1.37
N PHE A 50 -4.56 0.36 1.35
CA PHE A 50 -3.78 0.42 0.11
C PHE A 50 -4.19 -0.67 -0.89
N LYS A 51 -4.49 -1.89 -0.39
CA LYS A 51 -4.97 -3.00 -1.21
C LYS A 51 -6.37 -2.71 -1.77
N THR A 52 -7.31 -2.31 -0.91
CA THR A 52 -8.69 -2.00 -1.30
C THR A 52 -8.75 -0.89 -2.36
N ILE A 53 -8.01 0.21 -2.17
CA ILE A 53 -7.91 1.28 -3.16
C ILE A 53 -7.33 0.76 -4.48
N GLY A 54 -6.26 -0.03 -4.40
CA GLY A 54 -5.61 -0.64 -5.56
C GLY A 54 -6.52 -1.59 -6.34
N GLU A 55 -7.25 -2.45 -5.64
CA GLU A 55 -8.23 -3.39 -6.20
C GLU A 55 -9.38 -2.66 -6.89
N ARG A 56 -9.86 -1.56 -6.30
CA ARG A 56 -10.88 -0.71 -6.92
C ARG A 56 -10.38 -0.08 -8.23
N ILE A 57 -9.18 0.49 -8.23
CA ILE A 57 -8.57 1.04 -9.46
C ILE A 57 -8.43 -0.05 -10.54
N ILE A 58 -7.88 -1.22 -10.18
CA ILE A 58 -7.69 -2.34 -11.13
C ILE A 58 -9.03 -2.79 -11.72
N SER A 59 -10.07 -2.87 -10.89
CA SER A 59 -11.41 -3.29 -11.32
C SER A 59 -12.06 -2.27 -12.25
N GLU A 60 -12.03 -0.98 -11.90
CA GLU A 60 -12.64 0.09 -12.72
C GLU A 60 -11.93 0.24 -14.07
N VAL A 61 -10.62 0.07 -14.13
CA VAL A 61 -9.85 0.12 -15.40
C VAL A 61 -10.19 -1.05 -16.32
N ARG A 62 -10.50 -2.21 -15.73
CA ARG A 62 -10.80 -3.45 -16.48
C ARG A 62 -12.26 -3.56 -16.92
N ASP A 63 -13.13 -2.68 -16.44
CA ASP A 63 -14.54 -2.70 -16.82
C ASP A 63 -14.69 -2.48 -18.33
N ILE A 64 -15.47 -3.35 -18.98
CA ILE A 64 -15.69 -3.32 -20.43
C ILE A 64 -16.39 -2.03 -20.89
N ASN A 65 -17.21 -1.44 -20.02
CA ASN A 65 -17.95 -0.21 -20.29
C ASN A 65 -17.17 1.03 -19.83
N ASN A 66 -15.92 0.87 -19.41
CA ASN A 66 -15.11 2.01 -18.98
C ASN A 66 -14.67 2.87 -20.17
N GLU A 67 -15.18 4.10 -20.22
CA GLU A 67 -14.75 5.13 -21.17
C GLU A 67 -13.72 6.10 -20.56
N ARG A 68 -13.46 6.01 -19.25
CA ARG A 68 -12.55 6.92 -18.54
C ARG A 68 -11.10 6.52 -18.75
N SER A 69 -10.21 7.52 -18.80
CA SER A 69 -8.77 7.27 -18.81
C SER A 69 -8.29 6.72 -17.47
N LEU A 70 -7.18 5.97 -17.49
CA LEU A 70 -6.54 5.45 -16.28
C LEU A 70 -6.27 6.57 -15.25
N HIS A 71 -5.78 7.73 -15.70
CA HIS A 71 -5.51 8.86 -14.82
C HIS A 71 -6.77 9.35 -14.12
N LYS A 72 -7.89 9.43 -14.86
CA LYS A 72 -9.16 9.89 -14.31
C LYS A 72 -9.71 8.92 -13.27
N ILE A 73 -9.63 7.62 -13.52
CA ILE A 73 -10.03 6.57 -12.56
C ILE A 73 -9.21 6.68 -11.28
N VAL A 74 -7.88 6.79 -11.40
CA VAL A 74 -7.01 6.94 -10.22
C VAL A 74 -7.37 8.20 -9.44
N GLU A 75 -7.58 9.32 -10.12
CA GLU A 75 -7.99 10.58 -9.49
C GLU A 75 -9.31 10.43 -8.74
N ASP A 76 -10.33 9.87 -9.39
CA ASP A 76 -11.68 9.71 -8.82
C ASP A 76 -11.65 8.77 -7.60
N VAL A 77 -10.98 7.62 -7.70
CA VAL A 77 -10.88 6.67 -6.58
C VAL A 77 -10.13 7.26 -5.38
N LEU A 78 -9.03 7.99 -5.62
CA LEU A 78 -8.30 8.66 -4.54
C LEU A 78 -9.12 9.80 -3.92
N ARG A 79 -9.86 10.54 -4.74
CA ARG A 79 -10.75 11.60 -4.27
C ARG A 79 -11.86 11.03 -3.38
N ASP A 80 -12.51 9.95 -3.81
CA ASP A 80 -13.53 9.26 -3.02
C ASP A 80 -12.98 8.76 -1.68
N ALA A 81 -11.76 8.21 -1.69
CA ALA A 81 -11.11 7.72 -0.47
C ALA A 81 -10.87 8.84 0.57
N ILE A 82 -10.69 10.09 0.12
CA ILE A 82 -10.46 11.26 0.98
C ILE A 82 -11.77 11.93 1.40
N ILE A 83 -12.75 12.05 0.50
CA ILE A 83 -14.03 12.75 0.76
C ILE A 83 -14.88 12.00 1.80
N TYR A 84 -14.82 10.67 1.81
CA TYR A 84 -15.61 9.84 2.71
C TYR A 84 -14.71 9.13 3.74
N PRO A 85 -14.13 9.85 4.72
CA PRO A 85 -13.18 9.27 5.68
C PRO A 85 -13.82 8.18 6.56
N ASN A 86 -15.13 8.30 6.84
CA ASN A 86 -15.86 7.36 7.68
C ASN A 86 -16.06 5.97 7.03
N GLN A 87 -15.66 5.78 5.77
CA GLN A 87 -15.72 4.47 5.11
C GLN A 87 -14.58 3.54 5.58
N TRP A 88 -13.58 4.07 6.28
CA TRP A 88 -12.38 3.35 6.68
C TRP A 88 -12.38 3.05 8.19
N SER A 89 -11.97 1.83 8.56
CA SER A 89 -11.69 1.48 9.96
C SER A 89 -10.20 1.66 10.27
N PHE A 90 -9.86 1.85 11.55
CA PHE A 90 -8.47 1.98 11.99
C PHE A 90 -7.61 0.78 11.57
N GLU A 91 -8.14 -0.44 11.64
CA GLU A 91 -7.37 -1.65 11.31
C GLU A 91 -6.90 -1.65 9.85
N GLN A 92 -7.64 -0.98 8.96
CA GLN A 92 -7.28 -0.91 7.55
C GLN A 92 -6.03 -0.07 7.29
N PHE A 93 -5.61 0.77 8.23
CA PHE A 93 -4.39 1.58 8.16
C PHE A 93 -3.14 0.84 8.65
N ILE A 94 -3.30 -0.31 9.32
CA ILE A 94 -2.19 -1.06 9.90
C ILE A 94 -1.29 -1.63 8.79
N GLU A 95 0.00 -1.30 8.84
CA GLU A 95 1.08 -1.89 8.04
C GLU A 95 1.86 -2.91 8.87
N THR A 96 2.60 -3.81 8.20
CA THR A 96 3.49 -4.76 8.89
C THR A 96 4.89 -4.75 8.27
N ASP A 97 5.92 -4.76 9.10
CA ASP A 97 7.32 -4.88 8.68
C ASP A 97 8.06 -5.92 9.54
N ALA A 98 9.26 -6.29 9.11
CA ALA A 98 10.15 -7.18 9.84
C ALA A 98 11.24 -6.38 10.56
N TRP A 99 11.49 -6.72 11.81
CA TRP A 99 12.59 -6.15 12.57
C TRP A 99 13.89 -6.85 12.22
N LYS A 100 14.80 -6.16 11.54
CA LYS A 100 16.11 -6.69 11.15
C LYS A 100 17.19 -5.70 11.56
N PRO A 101 17.77 -5.83 12.77
CA PRO A 101 18.75 -4.87 13.28
C PRO A 101 19.96 -4.73 12.36
N ASP A 102 20.38 -5.84 11.73
CA ASP A 102 21.56 -5.90 10.86
C ASP A 102 21.34 -5.34 9.44
N LYS A 103 20.12 -4.87 9.11
CA LYS A 103 19.82 -4.26 7.81
C LYS A 103 19.69 -2.76 7.96
N ASP A 104 20.25 -1.99 7.01
CA ASP A 104 20.15 -0.53 6.95
C ASP A 104 18.75 -0.05 6.53
N ASN A 105 17.73 -0.39 7.32
CA ASN A 105 16.39 0.17 7.20
C ASN A 105 16.24 1.32 8.19
N LYS A 106 16.72 2.50 7.78
CA LYS A 106 16.74 3.72 8.61
C LYS A 106 15.37 4.09 9.20
N ALA A 107 14.28 3.78 8.51
CA ALA A 107 12.93 4.08 9.01
C ALA A 107 12.59 3.18 10.21
N VAL A 108 12.75 1.86 10.04
CA VAL A 108 12.46 0.88 11.10
C VAL A 108 13.44 1.00 12.26
N GLN A 109 14.73 1.23 12.00
CA GLN A 109 15.73 1.42 13.05
C GLN A 109 15.43 2.65 13.92
N ARG A 110 15.05 3.79 13.31
CA ARG A 110 14.64 4.98 14.06
C ARG A 110 13.38 4.76 14.87
N PHE A 111 12.41 4.06 14.29
CA PHE A 111 11.19 3.69 14.98
C PHE A 111 11.49 2.84 16.21
N MET A 112 12.25 1.75 16.05
CA MET A 112 12.60 0.86 17.16
C MET A 112 13.44 1.56 18.22
N GLY A 113 14.42 2.39 17.82
CA GLY A 113 15.23 3.16 18.76
C GLY A 113 14.42 4.18 19.58
N ARG A 114 13.32 4.71 19.02
CA ARG A 114 12.37 5.55 19.76
C ARG A 114 11.50 4.74 20.73
N MET A 115 11.06 3.57 20.30
CA MET A 115 10.17 2.71 21.08
C MET A 115 10.87 2.01 22.24
N GLN A 116 12.19 1.88 22.16
CA GLN A 116 13.02 1.30 23.20
C GLN A 116 12.92 2.11 24.51
N GLY A 117 12.81 1.40 25.63
CA GLY A 117 12.58 1.94 26.96
C GLY A 117 11.10 1.95 27.35
N GLU A 118 10.24 2.63 26.58
CA GLU A 118 8.80 2.75 26.90
C GLU A 118 8.00 1.52 26.48
N TYR A 119 8.36 0.90 25.35
CA TYR A 119 7.62 -0.21 24.73
C TYR A 119 8.48 -1.48 24.56
N ASP A 120 9.46 -1.71 25.44
CA ASP A 120 10.40 -2.85 25.32
C ASP A 120 9.68 -4.21 25.18
N SER A 121 8.53 -4.39 25.84
CA SER A 121 7.73 -5.62 25.75
C SER A 121 7.09 -5.85 24.37
N ARG A 122 6.96 -4.80 23.54
CA ARG A 122 6.37 -4.85 22.20
C ARG A 122 7.42 -4.96 21.09
N ILE A 123 8.69 -4.74 21.42
CA ILE A 123 9.77 -4.89 20.45
C ILE A 123 9.90 -6.38 20.12
N PRO A 124 9.70 -6.79 18.86
CA PRO A 124 9.82 -8.19 18.49
C PRO A 124 11.29 -8.64 18.60
N VAL A 125 11.48 -9.94 18.77
CA VAL A 125 12.80 -10.55 18.58
C VAL A 125 13.34 -10.24 17.17
N PRO A 126 14.66 -10.23 16.94
CA PRO A 126 15.23 -10.11 15.60
C PRO A 126 14.58 -11.09 14.62
N ASP A 127 14.34 -10.63 13.39
CA ASP A 127 13.55 -11.27 12.32
C ASP A 127 12.05 -11.42 12.59
N GLY A 128 11.57 -11.06 13.79
CA GLY A 128 10.15 -10.98 14.11
C GLY A 128 9.43 -9.86 13.34
N ARG A 129 8.11 -10.00 13.15
CA ARG A 129 7.27 -9.00 12.50
C ARG A 129 6.55 -8.15 13.54
N PHE A 130 6.31 -6.89 13.20
CA PHE A 130 5.52 -5.97 14.02
C PHE A 130 4.50 -5.23 13.16
N SER A 131 3.45 -4.78 13.81
CA SER A 131 2.37 -3.98 13.22
C SER A 131 2.53 -2.52 13.62
N TYR A 132 2.29 -1.61 12.69
CA TYR A 132 2.42 -0.17 12.94
C TYR A 132 1.45 0.62 12.07
N ILE A 133 1.22 1.87 12.45
CA ILE A 133 0.55 2.87 11.62
C ILE A 133 1.50 4.04 11.34
N VAL A 134 1.17 4.87 10.36
CA VAL A 134 1.88 6.14 10.11
C VAL A 134 0.98 7.28 10.56
N ALA A 135 1.30 7.86 11.72
CA ALA A 135 0.54 8.95 12.31
C ALA A 135 0.98 10.32 11.75
N HIS A 136 0.08 11.30 11.83
CA HIS A 136 0.44 12.69 11.65
C HIS A 136 0.96 13.24 12.99
N PRO A 137 2.18 13.79 13.04
CA PRO A 137 2.73 14.32 14.29
C PRO A 137 1.97 15.59 14.68
N GLU A 138 1.65 15.73 15.97
CA GLU A 138 0.97 16.91 16.52
C GLU A 138 1.84 18.17 16.42
N THR A 139 3.15 18.02 16.64
CA THR A 139 4.10 19.13 16.55
C THR A 139 4.66 19.24 15.13
N THR A 140 4.34 20.36 14.47
CA THR A 140 4.77 20.65 13.09
C THR A 140 5.91 21.65 12.99
N PHE A 141 6.27 22.32 14.10
CA PHE A 141 7.32 23.34 14.18
C PHE A 141 8.23 23.10 15.38
N ASP A 142 9.51 23.44 15.26
CA ASP A 142 10.41 23.45 16.41
C ASP A 142 10.20 24.70 17.29
N LEU A 143 10.92 24.78 18.40
CA LEU A 143 10.87 25.92 19.33
C LEU A 143 11.29 27.26 18.69
N HIS A 144 11.92 27.23 17.52
CA HIS A 144 12.35 28.40 16.77
C HIS A 144 11.38 28.73 15.61
N GLY A 145 10.22 28.06 15.54
CA GLY A 145 9.22 28.26 14.49
C GLY A 145 9.60 27.66 13.14
N ARG A 146 10.61 26.79 13.06
CA ARG A 146 11.00 26.11 11.82
C ARG A 146 10.15 24.87 11.60
N LYS A 147 9.59 24.73 10.39
CA LYS A 147 8.76 23.57 10.04
C LYS A 147 9.56 22.27 10.12
N LEU A 148 9.10 21.35 10.95
CA LEU A 148 9.66 20.01 11.07
C LEU A 148 9.33 19.20 9.82
N LYS A 149 10.29 18.37 9.37
CA LYS A 149 10.10 17.41 8.27
C LYS A 149 10.34 15.99 8.78
N PRO A 150 9.44 15.47 9.64
CA PRO A 150 9.62 14.16 10.23
C PRO A 150 9.63 13.08 9.15
N THR A 151 10.60 12.19 9.29
CA THR A 151 10.82 11.01 8.45
C THR A 151 9.78 9.93 8.75
N LYS A 152 9.68 8.90 7.89
CA LYS A 152 8.69 7.82 8.09
C LYS A 152 8.84 7.19 9.49
N GLY A 153 10.05 6.85 9.91
CA GLY A 153 10.32 6.23 11.21
C GLY A 153 9.89 7.07 12.42
N GLU A 154 9.90 8.40 12.30
CA GLU A 154 9.45 9.32 13.36
C GLU A 154 7.93 9.49 13.38
N LYS A 155 7.23 8.99 12.36
CA LYS A 155 5.77 8.99 12.27
C LYS A 155 5.18 7.60 12.53
N MET A 156 6.02 6.58 12.67
CA MET A 156 5.58 5.22 12.92
C MET A 156 5.20 5.08 14.39
N GLU A 157 4.02 4.52 14.64
CA GLU A 157 3.53 4.18 15.97
C GLU A 157 3.07 2.71 15.96
N PHE A 158 3.22 1.98 17.08
CA PHE A 158 2.67 0.63 17.16
C PHE A 158 1.16 0.66 16.93
N ALA A 159 0.64 -0.33 16.23
CA ALA A 159 -0.80 -0.48 16.07
C ALA A 159 -1.38 -1.07 17.37
N ASP A 160 -2.20 -0.28 18.06
CA ASP A 160 -3.02 -0.69 19.23
C ASP A 160 -4.43 -1.07 18.81
#